data_AF-A0A8H2NN95-F1
#
_entry.id   AF-A0A8H2NN95-F1
#
_cell.length_a   1.000
_cell.length_b   1.000
_cell.length_c   1.000
_cell.angle_alpha   90.00
_cell.angle_beta   90.00
_cell.angle_gamma   90.00
#
_symmetry.space_group_name_H-M   'P 1'
#
loop_
_entity.id
_entity.type
_entity.pdbx_description
1 polymer ?
#
loop_
_entity_poly.entity_id
_entity_poly.type
_entity_poly.pdbx_seq_one_letter_code
_entity_poly.pdbx_strand_id
1 'polypeptide(L)'
;MKRLIQGEHRGQGTLLPESLDDYVSDTNPVRVVDVFVDELDLVNLGFEGAIPGDTGRPAYHPAILLKIYIYGYLNRIQSSRRLEREAQRNVELMWLTGRLAHR
;
A
#
# COMPACT_ATOMS: atom_id res chain seq x y z
N MET A 1 5.56 10.07 41.22
CA MET A 1 4.42 9.85 40.30
C MET A 1 4.83 10.28 38.90
N LYS A 2 4.78 9.39 37.91
CA LYS A 2 5.09 9.76 36.51
C LYS A 2 3.97 10.66 35.99
N ARG A 3 4.32 11.87 35.54
CA ARG A 3 3.39 12.93 35.08
C ARG A 3 3.21 12.97 33.56
N LEU A 4 3.82 12.04 32.83
CA LEU A 4 3.83 12.01 31.37
C LEU A 4 3.45 10.61 30.87
N ILE A 5 2.70 10.58 29.76
CA ILE A 5 2.42 9.37 29.00
C ILE A 5 3.76 8.85 28.43
N GLN A 6 4.03 7.56 28.62
CA GLN A 6 5.25 6.92 28.12
C GLN A 6 4.90 5.98 26.98
N GLY A 7 5.71 6.00 25.91
CA GLY A 7 5.58 5.04 24.83
C GLY A 7 6.11 3.66 25.21
N GLU A 8 5.86 2.68 24.35
CA GLU A 8 6.33 1.31 24.52
C GLU A 8 7.85 1.18 24.31
N HIS A 9 8.44 0.14 24.90
CA HIS A 9 9.86 -0.12 24.76
C HIS A 9 10.16 -0.73 23.39
N ARG A 10 11.10 -0.15 22.62
CA ARG A 10 11.41 -0.58 21.24
C ARG A 10 11.87 -2.04 21.09
N GLY A 11 12.41 -2.64 22.16
CA GLY A 11 12.82 -4.04 22.19
C GLY A 11 11.76 -4.99 22.73
N GLN A 12 10.56 -4.50 23.07
CA GLN A 12 9.45 -5.33 23.49
C GLN A 12 8.88 -6.04 22.25
N GLY A 13 8.98 -7.37 22.23
CA GLY A 13 8.36 -8.18 21.18
C GLY A 13 6.93 -8.57 21.53
N THR A 14 6.13 -8.86 20.51
CA THR A 14 4.81 -9.49 20.63
C THR A 14 4.91 -11.00 20.39
N LEU A 15 3.94 -11.78 20.87
CA LEU A 15 3.89 -13.23 20.62
C LEU A 15 3.66 -13.54 19.12
N LEU A 16 2.82 -12.75 18.47
CA LEU A 16 2.56 -12.77 17.02
C LEU A 16 2.74 -11.35 16.47
N PRO A 17 3.27 -11.18 15.25
CA PRO A 17 3.30 -9.87 14.59
C PRO A 17 1.89 -9.33 14.37
N GLU A 18 1.73 -8.01 14.53
CA GLU A 18 0.49 -7.33 14.14
C GLU A 18 0.28 -7.44 12.62
N SER A 19 -0.99 -7.55 12.22
CA SER A 19 -1.35 -7.54 10.81
C SER A 19 -1.15 -6.14 10.23
N LEU A 20 -1.06 -6.04 8.89
CA LEU A 20 -1.06 -4.72 8.26
C LEU A 20 -2.35 -3.94 8.54
N ASP A 21 -3.46 -4.67 8.70
CA ASP A 21 -4.78 -4.09 8.91
C ASP A 21 -4.88 -3.39 10.27
N ASP A 22 -4.16 -3.87 11.29
CA ASP A 22 -4.10 -3.26 12.63
C ASP A 22 -3.47 -1.86 12.62
N TYR A 23 -2.63 -1.56 11.62
CA TYR A 23 -1.93 -0.28 11.51
C TYR A 23 -2.69 0.79 10.70
N VAL A 24 -3.73 0.40 9.98
CA VAL A 24 -4.50 1.30 9.11
C VAL A 24 -5.92 1.37 9.63
N SER A 25 -6.35 2.53 10.13
CA SER A 25 -7.70 2.64 10.68
C SER A 25 -8.78 2.34 9.63
N ASP A 26 -9.94 1.87 10.07
CA ASP A 26 -11.11 1.59 9.20
C ASP A 26 -11.59 2.83 8.44
N THR A 27 -11.34 4.02 9.00
CA THR A 27 -11.71 5.31 8.40
C THR A 27 -10.60 5.92 7.55
N ASN A 28 -9.48 5.21 7.34
CA ASN A 28 -8.37 5.74 6.58
C ASN A 28 -8.75 5.86 5.07
N PRO A 29 -8.56 7.03 4.43
CA PRO A 29 -8.86 7.22 3.01
C PRO A 29 -8.18 6.24 2.06
N VAL A 30 -7.05 5.63 2.45
CA VAL A 30 -6.36 4.63 1.63
C VAL A 30 -7.26 3.43 1.29
N ARG A 31 -8.20 3.08 2.19
CA ARG A 31 -9.16 2.01 1.97
C ARG A 31 -10.16 2.35 0.86
N VAL A 32 -10.50 3.63 0.71
CA VAL A 32 -11.35 4.09 -0.41
C VAL A 32 -10.63 3.92 -1.74
N VAL A 33 -9.32 4.20 -1.78
CA VAL A 33 -8.50 3.97 -2.99
C VAL A 33 -8.46 2.49 -3.36
N ASP A 34 -8.32 1.63 -2.35
CA ASP A 34 -8.28 0.18 -2.52
C ASP A 34 -9.58 -0.35 -3.17
N VAL A 35 -10.72 -0.12 -2.50
CA VAL A 35 -12.04 -0.54 -2.98
C VAL A 35 -12.38 0.10 -4.33
N PHE A 36 -12.11 1.40 -4.50
CA PHE A 36 -12.42 2.08 -5.75
C PHE A 36 -11.70 1.45 -6.95
N VAL A 37 -10.41 1.14 -6.82
CA VAL A 37 -9.65 0.55 -7.93
C VAL A 37 -10.03 -0.92 -8.16
N ASP A 38 -10.36 -1.67 -7.11
CA ASP A 38 -10.75 -3.08 -7.24
C ASP A 38 -12.11 -3.27 -7.93
N GLU A 39 -12.99 -2.28 -7.86
CA GLU A 39 -14.27 -2.27 -8.59
C GLU A 39 -14.13 -1.90 -10.08
N LEU A 40 -12.94 -1.47 -10.54
CA LEU A 40 -12.72 -1.11 -11.94
C LEU A 40 -12.46 -2.33 -12.81
N ASP A 41 -13.19 -2.43 -13.92
CA ASP A 41 -12.87 -3.38 -14.99
C ASP A 41 -11.71 -2.84 -15.85
N LEU A 42 -10.48 -3.11 -15.39
CA LEU A 42 -9.27 -2.61 -16.05
C LEU A 42 -9.08 -3.20 -17.47
N VAL A 43 -9.61 -4.39 -17.74
CA VAL A 43 -9.53 -5.00 -19.08
C VAL A 43 -10.39 -4.18 -20.05
N ASN A 44 -11.65 -3.92 -19.70
CA ASN A 44 -12.55 -3.14 -20.54
C ASN A 44 -12.16 -1.65 -20.60
N LEU A 45 -11.46 -1.13 -19.59
CA LEU A 45 -10.86 0.20 -19.63
C LEU A 45 -9.59 0.30 -20.48
N GLY A 46 -9.11 -0.82 -21.06
CA GLY A 46 -8.00 -0.83 -22.00
C GLY A 46 -6.61 -0.90 -21.37
N PHE A 47 -6.49 -1.39 -20.12
CA PHE A 47 -5.17 -1.64 -19.53
C PHE A 47 -4.56 -2.93 -20.10
N GLU A 48 -3.58 -2.78 -21.00
CA GLU A 48 -2.90 -3.90 -21.67
C GLU A 48 -2.27 -4.92 -20.71
N GLY A 49 -1.85 -4.48 -19.51
CA GLY A 49 -1.24 -5.34 -18.49
C GLY A 49 -2.21 -6.04 -17.54
N ALA A 50 -3.54 -5.87 -17.72
CA ALA A 50 -4.54 -6.53 -16.88
C ALA A 50 -4.67 -8.03 -17.20
N ILE A 51 -4.33 -8.42 -18.43
CA ILE A 51 -4.21 -9.82 -18.84
C ILE A 51 -2.73 -10.21 -18.75
N PRO A 52 -2.37 -11.21 -17.93
CA PRO A 52 -0.98 -11.65 -17.84
C PRO A 52 -0.53 -12.27 -19.16
N GLY A 53 0.72 -12.01 -19.55
CA GLY A 53 1.34 -12.69 -20.68
C GLY A 53 1.63 -14.16 -20.38
N ASP A 54 1.61 -15.00 -21.41
CA ASP A 54 1.80 -16.45 -21.28
C ASP A 54 3.23 -16.86 -20.86
N THR A 55 4.22 -15.98 -21.07
CA THR A 55 5.63 -16.27 -20.81
C THR A 55 6.37 -15.05 -20.26
N GLY A 56 7.50 -15.28 -19.60
CA GLY A 56 8.39 -14.23 -19.08
C GLY A 56 8.24 -14.00 -17.57
N ARG A 57 8.83 -12.90 -17.08
CA ARG A 57 8.74 -12.51 -15.67
C ARG A 57 7.34 -11.95 -15.40
N PRO A 58 6.66 -12.38 -14.31
CA PRO A 58 5.39 -11.79 -13.92
C PRO A 58 5.50 -10.27 -13.76
N ALA A 59 4.61 -9.55 -14.43
CA ALA A 59 4.48 -8.10 -14.28
C ALA A 59 3.66 -7.76 -13.02
N TYR A 60 3.78 -6.52 -12.54
CA TYR A 60 2.84 -6.01 -11.56
C TYR A 60 1.47 -5.81 -12.20
N HIS A 61 0.40 -6.19 -11.50
CA HIS A 61 -0.96 -5.95 -11.96
C HIS A 61 -1.22 -4.43 -12.03
N PRO A 62 -1.86 -3.90 -13.10
CA PRO A 62 -2.08 -2.48 -13.28
C PRO A 62 -2.88 -1.83 -12.15
N ALA A 63 -3.77 -2.58 -11.48
CA ALA A 63 -4.50 -2.11 -10.30
C ALA A 63 -3.56 -1.59 -9.21
N ILE A 64 -2.45 -2.29 -8.93
CA ILE A 64 -1.48 -1.88 -7.91
C ILE A 64 -0.81 -0.56 -8.31
N LEU A 65 -0.43 -0.42 -9.57
CA LEU A 65 0.18 0.81 -10.07
C LEU A 65 -0.79 1.99 -10.04
N LEU A 66 -2.06 1.75 -10.37
CA LEU A 66 -3.12 2.75 -10.30
C LEU A 66 -3.42 3.17 -8.86
N LYS A 67 -3.51 2.22 -7.92
CA LYS A 67 -3.64 2.49 -6.47
C LYS A 67 -2.51 3.40 -5.97
N ILE A 68 -1.26 3.09 -6.32
CA ILE A 68 -0.07 3.92 -5.97
C ILE A 68 -0.17 5.31 -6.59
N TYR A 69 -0.59 5.41 -7.86
CA TYR A 69 -0.71 6.69 -8.56
C TYR A 69 -1.75 7.60 -7.90
N ILE A 70 -2.94 7.07 -7.60
CA ILE A 70 -4.01 7.82 -6.92
C ILE A 70 -3.56 8.21 -5.51
N TYR A 71 -2.97 7.29 -4.75
CA TYR A 71 -2.41 7.58 -3.43
C TYR A 71 -1.39 8.72 -3.49
N GLY A 72 -0.47 8.68 -4.46
CA GLY A 72 0.52 9.71 -4.67
C GLY A 72 -0.09 11.07 -4.98
N TYR A 73 -1.13 11.11 -5.82
CA TYR A 73 -1.85 12.34 -6.12
C TYR A 73 -2.50 12.94 -4.87
N LEU A 74 -3.25 12.13 -4.10
CA LEU A 74 -3.93 12.58 -2.87
C LEU A 74 -2.94 13.08 -1.81
N ASN A 75 -1.78 12.45 -1.70
CA ASN A 75 -0.74 12.78 -0.72
C ASN A 75 0.33 13.76 -1.25
N ARG A 76 0.12 14.37 -2.44
CA ARG A 76 1.05 15.31 -3.09
C ARG A 76 2.48 14.74 -3.29
N ILE A 77 2.58 13.44 -3.58
CA ILE A 77 3.82 12.72 -3.89
C ILE A 77 3.90 12.48 -5.39
N GLN A 78 4.51 13.43 -6.11
CA GLN A 78 4.57 13.40 -7.57
C GLN A 78 5.76 12.63 -8.15
N SER A 79 6.79 12.37 -7.35
CA SER A 79 7.99 11.67 -7.82
C SER A 79 7.82 10.17 -7.68
N SER A 80 7.99 9.44 -8.78
CA SER A 80 7.99 7.96 -8.78
C SER A 80 9.04 7.39 -7.83
N ARG A 81 10.24 7.96 -7.78
CA ARG A 81 11.29 7.58 -6.81
C ARG A 81 10.88 7.83 -5.37
N ARG A 82 10.08 8.87 -5.10
CA ARG A 82 9.55 9.10 -3.75
C ARG A 82 8.47 8.07 -3.44
N LEU A 83 7.57 7.78 -4.37
CA LEU A 83 6.54 6.75 -4.21
C LEU A 83 7.14 5.37 -3.94
N GLU A 84 8.20 4.99 -4.67
CA GLU A 84 8.96 3.76 -4.43
C GLU A 84 9.49 3.68 -2.99
N ARG A 85 10.13 4.76 -2.49
CA ARG A 85 10.61 4.82 -1.10
C ARG A 85 9.46 4.75 -0.10
N GLU A 86 8.35 5.41 -0.36
CA GLU A 86 7.19 5.36 0.51
C GLU A 86 6.58 3.96 0.56
N ALA A 87 6.55 3.22 -0.57
CA ALA A 87 6.09 1.83 -0.60
C ALA A 87 6.91 0.89 0.31
N GLN A 88 8.14 1.28 0.68
CA GLN A 88 9.02 0.53 1.58
C GLN A 88 8.96 0.96 3.04
N ARG A 89 8.36 2.11 3.38
CA ARG A 89 8.42 2.66 4.76
C ARG A 89 7.10 3.17 5.32
N ASN A 90 6.15 3.50 4.44
CA ASN A 90 4.85 4.04 4.82
C ASN A 90 3.87 2.88 4.98
N VAL A 91 3.29 2.76 6.16
CA VAL A 91 2.40 1.62 6.48
C VAL A 91 1.13 1.62 5.62
N GLU A 92 0.62 2.79 5.21
CA GLU A 92 -0.55 2.88 4.33
C GLU A 92 -0.22 2.31 2.95
N LEU A 93 0.95 2.63 2.40
CA LEU A 93 1.37 2.07 1.12
C LEU A 93 1.79 0.60 1.23
N MET A 94 2.37 0.18 2.35
CA MET A 94 2.60 -1.25 2.59
C MET A 94 1.29 -2.03 2.63
N TRP A 95 0.28 -1.49 3.29
CA TRP A 95 -1.07 -2.04 3.36
C TRP A 95 -1.70 -2.08 1.95
N LEU A 96 -1.74 -0.95 1.25
CA LEU A 96 -2.35 -0.80 -0.09
C LEU A 96 -1.70 -1.68 -1.15
N THR A 97 -0.40 -1.95 -1.03
CA THR A 97 0.36 -2.76 -2.00
C THR A 97 0.64 -4.18 -1.53
N GLY A 98 0.18 -4.57 -0.33
CA GLY A 98 0.51 -5.89 0.25
C GLY A 98 2.02 -6.13 0.40
N ARG A 99 2.81 -5.10 0.70
CA ARG A 99 4.28 -5.15 0.84
C ARG A 99 5.05 -5.65 -0.39
N LEU A 100 4.51 -5.46 -1.60
CA LEU A 100 5.18 -5.88 -2.84
C LEU A 100 6.57 -5.25 -3.06
N ALA A 101 6.81 -4.06 -2.52
CA ALA A 101 8.10 -3.35 -2.62
C ALA A 101 9.14 -3.78 -1.56
N HIS A 102 8.75 -4.62 -0.58
CA HIS A 102 9.58 -5.05 0.53
C HIS A 102 10.13 -6.47 0.28
N ARG A 103 10.85 -6.64 -0.84
CA ARG A 103 11.67 -7.84 -1.11
C ARG A 103 13.14 -7.53 -0.98
#